data_AF-A0A946AG28-F1
#
_entry.id   AF-A0A946AG28-F1
#
_cell.length_a   1.000
_cell.length_b   1.000
_cell.length_c   1.000
_cell.angle_alpha   90.00
_cell.angle_beta   90.00
_cell.angle_gamma   90.00
#
_symmetry.space_group_name_H-M   'P 1'
#
loop_
_entity.id
_entity.type
_entity.pdbx_description
1 polymer ?
#
loop_
_entity_poly.entity_id
_entity_poly.type
_entity_poly.pdbx_seq_one_letter_code
_entity_poly.pdbx_strand_id
1 'polypeptide(L)' 'MSRAQVLASMADVDVIVVYEDETPLALIESLRPDVLVKGADYTIDEVVGAKEVQGYGGEVVLAELADGHSTTAMVARMAT' A
#
# COMPACT_ATOMS: atom_id res chain seq x y z
N MET A 1 -9.29 8.81 11.17
CA MET A 1 -9.99 7.54 11.47
C MET A 1 -10.86 7.04 10.31
N SER A 2 -11.55 7.91 9.56
CA SER A 2 -12.47 7.53 8.47
C SER A 2 -11.89 6.54 7.44
N ARG A 3 -10.66 6.74 6.95
CA ARG A 3 -10.01 5.82 5.99
C ARG A 3 -9.85 4.40 6.54
N ALA A 4 -9.41 4.27 7.78
CA ALA A 4 -9.23 2.97 8.42
C ALA A 4 -10.57 2.25 8.59
N GLN A 5 -11.67 2.97 8.88
CA GLN A 5 -13.01 2.38 8.98
C GLN A 5 -13.50 1.82 7.65
N VAL A 6 -13.24 2.53 6.54
CA VAL A 6 -13.58 2.05 5.19
C VAL A 6 -12.81 0.77 4.88
N LEU A 7 -11.50 0.74 5.13
CA LEU A 7 -10.69 -0.47 4.94
C LEU A 7 -11.15 -1.63 5.84
N ALA A 8 -11.53 -1.35 7.10
CA ALA A 8 -11.99 -2.36 8.05
C ALA A 8 -13.34 -3.01 7.66
N SER A 9 -14.08 -2.39 6.74
CA SER A 9 -15.32 -2.97 6.20
C SER A 9 -15.09 -3.98 5.07
N MET A 10 -13.87 -4.10 4.56
CA MET A 10 -13.53 -5.05 3.49
C MET A 10 -13.31 -6.45 4.08
N ALA A 11 -13.93 -7.45 3.47
CA ALA A 11 -13.86 -8.84 3.95
C ALA A 11 -12.44 -9.43 3.86
N ASP A 12 -11.62 -8.93 2.93
CA ASP A 12 -10.26 -9.42 2.69
C ASP A 12 -9.19 -8.73 3.56
N VAL A 13 -9.58 -7.86 4.50
CA VAL A 13 -8.66 -7.12 5.38
C VAL A 13 -8.72 -7.68 6.80
N ASP A 14 -7.68 -8.40 7.21
CA ASP A 14 -7.58 -8.97 8.56
C ASP A 14 -7.16 -7.96 9.61
N VAL A 15 -6.16 -7.12 9.29
CA VAL A 15 -5.52 -6.20 10.23
C VAL A 15 -5.19 -4.87 9.55
N ILE A 16 -5.39 -3.78 10.29
CA ILE A 16 -5.01 -2.44 9.88
C ILE A 16 -4.10 -1.85 10.93
N VAL A 17 -2.93 -1.40 10.50
CA VAL A 17 -1.97 -0.70 11.35
C VAL A 17 -1.87 0.75 10.90
N VAL A 18 -2.10 1.68 11.82
CA VAL A 18 -1.90 3.12 11.58
C VAL A 18 -0.51 3.49 12.10
N TYR A 19 0.26 4.19 11.29
CA TYR A 19 1.59 4.70 11.62
C TYR A 19 1.66 6.20 11.33
N GLU A 20 2.57 6.90 12.02
CA GLU A 20 2.71 8.37 11.94
C GLU A 20 3.97 8.80 11.18
N ASP A 21 4.92 7.89 10.97
CA ASP A 21 6.15 8.16 10.23
C ASP A 21 5.87 8.50 8.76
N GLU A 22 6.77 9.27 8.14
CA GLU A 22 6.65 9.66 6.72
C GLU A 22 6.62 8.45 5.77
N THR A 23 7.26 7.35 6.17
CA THR A 23 7.29 6.11 5.41
C THR A 23 6.99 4.92 6.32
N PRO A 24 6.45 3.81 5.79
CA PRO A 24 6.16 2.63 6.59
C PRO A 24 7.41 1.78 6.92
N LEU A 25 8.62 2.26 6.65
CA LEU A 25 9.84 1.44 6.73
C LEU A 25 10.04 0.80 8.10
N ALA A 26 9.93 1.58 9.18
CA ALA A 26 10.07 1.06 10.54
C ALA A 26 9.03 -0.01 10.87
N LEU A 27 7.80 0.15 10.36
CA LEU A 27 6.75 -0.85 10.50
C LEU A 27 7.07 -2.12 9.71
N ILE A 28 7.52 -1.99 8.46
CA ILE A 28 7.92 -3.11 7.60
C ILE A 28 9.06 -3.90 8.24
N GLU A 29 10.09 -3.24 8.76
CA GLU A 29 11.22 -3.89 9.45
C GLU A 29 10.78 -4.61 10.73
N SER A 30 9.77 -4.09 11.44
CA SER A 30 9.23 -4.72 12.65
C SER A 30 8.35 -5.95 12.35
N LEU A 31 7.53 -5.87 11.31
CA LEU A 31 6.60 -6.94 10.92
C LEU A 31 7.26 -8.02 10.07
N ARG A 32 8.27 -7.63 9.28
CA ARG A 32 8.99 -8.47 8.32
C ARG A 32 8.06 -9.29 7.43
N PRO A 33 7.18 -8.64 6.63
CA PRO A 33 6.23 -9.37 5.78
C PRO A 33 6.96 -10.24 4.75
N ASP A 34 6.44 -11.44 4.50
CA ASP A 34 6.92 -12.33 3.45
C ASP A 34 6.65 -11.78 2.04
N VAL A 35 5.58 -10.98 1.88
CA VAL A 35 5.20 -10.34 0.62
C VAL A 35 4.83 -8.88 0.88
N LEU A 36 5.46 -7.95 0.14
CA LEU A 36 5.13 -6.53 0.12
C LEU A 36 4.51 -6.14 -1.23
N VAL A 37 3.30 -5.57 -1.20
CA VAL A 37 2.58 -5.20 -2.43
C VAL A 37 2.50 -3.69 -2.58
N LYS A 38 2.79 -3.18 -3.79
CA LYS A 38 2.56 -1.79 -4.20
C LYS A 38 1.89 -1.75 -5.58
N GLY A 39 1.30 -0.63 -5.96
CA GLY A 39 0.75 -0.44 -7.30
C GLY A 39 1.85 -0.45 -8.37
N ALA A 40 1.51 -0.89 -9.58
CA ALA A 40 2.40 -0.94 -10.74
C ALA A 40 2.78 0.43 -11.32
N ASP A 41 2.36 1.52 -10.66
CA ASP A 41 2.81 2.89 -10.91
C ASP A 41 4.21 3.19 -10.36
N TYR A 42 4.83 2.24 -9.64
CA TYR A 42 6.19 2.32 -9.09
C TYR A 42 7.11 1.28 -9.75
N THR A 43 8.40 1.55 -9.80
CA THR A 43 9.41 0.50 -9.99
C THR A 43 9.75 -0.14 -8.64
N ILE A 44 10.30 -1.37 -8.65
CA ILE A 44 10.63 -2.10 -7.41
C ILE A 44 11.59 -1.30 -6.52
N ASP A 45 12.54 -0.58 -7.12
CA ASP A 45 13.52 0.26 -6.42
C ASP A 45 12.91 1.54 -5.80
N GLU A 46 11.73 1.96 -6.26
CA GLU A 46 10.98 3.08 -5.68
C GLU A 46 10.08 2.66 -4.51
N VAL A 47 9.87 1.35 -4.31
CA VAL A 47 9.04 0.83 -3.21
C VAL A 47 9.82 0.87 -1.90
N VAL A 48 9.38 1.72 -0.97
CA VAL A 48 9.93 1.76 0.40
C VAL A 48 9.77 0.39 1.06
N GLY A 49 10.86 -0.16 1.59
CA GLY A 49 10.89 -1.47 2.22
C GLY A 49 11.29 -2.62 1.28
N ALA A 50 11.43 -2.38 -0.03
CA ALA A 50 11.72 -3.43 -0.99
C ALA A 50 13.07 -4.12 -0.73
N LYS A 51 14.11 -3.32 -0.47
CA LYS A 51 15.45 -3.83 -0.18
C LYS A 51 15.46 -4.67 1.09
N GLU A 52 14.75 -4.23 2.11
CA GLU A 52 14.63 -4.89 3.40
C GLU A 52 13.91 -6.23 3.21
N VAL A 53 12.74 -6.21 2.58
CA VAL A 53 11.92 -7.39 2.27
C VAL A 53 12.70 -8.45 1.52
N GLN A 54 13.31 -8.07 0.41
CA GLN A 54 14.13 -8.98 -0.40
C GLN A 54 15.39 -9.44 0.35
N GLY A 55 15.99 -8.56 1.16
CA GLY A 55 17.18 -8.85 1.94
C GLY A 55 16.98 -9.95 2.98
N TYR A 56 15.76 -10.11 3.48
CA TYR A 56 15.40 -11.23 4.34
C TYR A 56 14.63 -12.36 3.66
N GLY A 57 14.58 -12.36 2.32
CA GLY A 57 14.04 -13.46 1.51
C GLY A 57 12.55 -13.38 1.17
N GLY A 58 11.90 -12.25 1.45
CA GLY A 58 10.53 -11.97 1.01
C GLY A 58 10.44 -11.48 -0.43
N GLU A 59 9.22 -11.33 -0.94
CA GLU A 59 8.90 -10.90 -2.29
C GLU A 59 8.30 -9.49 -2.32
N VAL A 60 8.58 -8.73 -3.38
CA VAL A 60 7.93 -7.46 -3.66
C VAL A 60 7.12 -7.61 -4.94
N VAL A 61 5.81 -7.38 -4.85
CA VAL A 61 4.87 -7.54 -5.97
C VAL A 61 4.29 -6.19 -6.37
N LEU A 62 4.32 -5.90 -7.66
CA LEU A 62 3.67 -4.74 -8.25
C LEU A 62 2.30 -5.16 -8.80
N ALA A 63 1.23 -4.70 -8.15
CA ALA A 63 -0.14 -5.01 -8.52
C ALA A 63 -0.63 -4.09 -9.65
N GLU A 64 -1.26 -4.67 -10.67
CA GLU A 64 -1.90 -3.90 -11.74
C GLU A 64 -2.97 -2.96 -11.18
N LEU A 65 -3.00 -1.74 -11.68
CA LEU A 65 -4.00 -0.75 -11.27
C LEU A 65 -5.28 -0.93 -12.08
N ALA A 66 -6.42 -0.93 -11.39
CA ALA A 66 -7.72 -0.98 -12.03
C ALA A 66 -8.07 0.37 -12.67
N ASP A 67 -8.38 0.35 -13.97
CA ASP A 67 -8.76 1.55 -14.72
C ASP A 67 -10.03 2.22 -14.18
N GLY A 68 -10.09 3.55 -14.25
CA GLY A 68 -11.27 4.33 -13.86
C GLY A 68 -11.45 4.56 -12.35
N HIS A 69 -10.61 3.96 -11.50
CA HIS A 69 -10.68 4.05 -10.04
C HIS A 69 -9.63 5.03 -9.47
N SER A 70 -9.73 6.32 -9.86
CA SER A 70 -8.89 7.39 -9.32
C SER A 70 -9.70 8.39 -8.50
N THR A 71 -9.25 8.69 -7.28
CA THR A 71 -9.85 9.73 -6.43
C THR A 71 -9.78 11.10 -7.11
N THR A 72 -8.68 11.40 -7.79
CA THR A 72 -8.52 12.63 -8.60
C THR A 72 -9.57 12.71 -9.70
N ALA A 73 -9.80 11.59 -10.41
CA ALA A 73 -10.82 11.52 -11.44
C ALA A 73 -12.25 11.63 -10.85
N MET A 74 -12.50 11.06 -9.67
CA MET A 74 -13.77 11.24 -8.96
C MET A 74 -14.05 12.71 -8.66
N VAL A 75 -13.07 13.43 -8.09
CA VAL A 75 -13.22 14.86 -7.77
C VAL A 75 -13.46 15.68 -9.03
N ALA A 76 -12.73 15.41 -10.12
CA ALA A 76 -12.90 16.11 -11.39
C ALA A 76 -14.33 15.94 -11.97
N ARG A 77 -14.92 14.75 -11.85
CA ARG A 77 -16.31 14.48 -12.30
C ARG A 77 -17.36 15.21 -11.48
N MET A 78 -17.09 15.51 -10.22
CA MET A 78 -18.04 16.23 -9.34
C MET A 78 -18.00 17.74 -9.55
N ALA A 79 -16.92 18.27 -10.15
CA ALA A 79 -16.73 19.68 -10.43
C ALA A 79 -17.28 20.12 -11.80
N THR A 80 -17.91 19.20 -12.54
CA THR A 80 -18.60 19.43 -13.83
C THR A 80 -20.11 19.38 -13.61
#